data_AF-A0A2V6WJH6-F1
#
_entry.id   AF-A0A2V6WJH6-F1
#
_cell.length_a   1.000
_cell.length_b   1.000
_cell.length_c   1.000
_cell.angle_alpha   90.00
_cell.angle_beta   90.00
_cell.angle_gamma   90.00
#
_symmetry.space_group_name_H-M   'P 1'
#
loop_
_entity.id
_entity.type
_entity.pdbx_description
1 polymer ?
#
loop_
_entity_poly.entity_id
_entity_poly.type
_entity_poly.pdbx_seq_one_letter_code
_entity_poly.pdbx_strand_id
1 'polypeptide(L)'
;IGAKTQRERDWIEAIGAYFKDHDKAPLNARMAAYTNAMEQMAQRYPDDFEASVYYALTLQASAPKNDKTYANQLKSAEILERLFKQNPDHPGVAHYLVHAYDYPPLADKGIKIAALYGRLAPAAPHARHMPSHIYSMVGM
;
A
#
# COMPACT_ATOMS: atom_id res chain seq x y z
N ILE A 1 6.97 -3.68 24.93
CA ILE A 1 5.62 -3.81 24.31
C ILE A 1 5.10 -5.20 24.65
N GLY A 2 3.86 -5.33 25.15
CA GLY A 2 3.30 -6.60 25.64
C GLY A 2 2.48 -7.35 24.60
N ALA A 3 3.12 -7.89 23.55
CA ALA A 3 2.46 -8.76 22.58
C ALA A 3 2.13 -10.13 23.17
N LYS A 4 0.86 -10.55 23.09
CA LYS A 4 0.34 -11.76 23.70
C LYS A 4 0.37 -12.96 22.75
N THR A 5 0.31 -12.71 21.44
CA THR A 5 0.34 -13.74 20.40
C THR A 5 1.61 -13.68 19.56
N GLN A 6 1.93 -14.76 18.84
CA GLN A 6 3.05 -14.73 17.88
C GLN A 6 2.79 -13.72 16.76
N ARG A 7 1.55 -13.64 16.27
CA ARG A 7 1.17 -12.67 15.25
C ARG A 7 1.47 -11.23 15.67
N GLU A 8 1.09 -10.85 16.89
CA GLU A 8 1.39 -9.52 17.42
C GLU A 8 2.90 -9.27 17.56
N ARG A 9 3.68 -10.29 17.96
CA ARG A 9 5.15 -10.18 18.01
C ARG A 9 5.72 -9.96 16.62
N ASP A 10 5.29 -10.75 15.64
CA ASP A 10 5.76 -10.64 14.25
C ASP A 10 5.41 -9.27 13.64
N TRP A 11 4.24 -8.70 13.95
CA TRP A 11 3.89 -7.32 13.56
C TRP A 11 4.85 -6.27 14.17
N ILE A 12 5.20 -6.41 15.45
CA ILE A 12 6.15 -5.52 16.12
C ILE A 12 7.56 -5.67 15.53
N GLU A 13 7.98 -6.91 15.26
CA GLU A 13 9.27 -7.19 14.64
C GLU A 13 9.34 -6.63 13.21
N ALA A 14 8.26 -6.75 12.44
CA ALA A 14 8.19 -6.21 11.08
C ALA A 14 8.37 -4.69 11.05
N ILE A 15 7.64 -3.93 11.87
CA ILE A 15 7.85 -2.47 11.96
C ILE A 15 9.21 -2.15 12.60
N GLY A 16 9.71 -3.00 13.50
CA GLY A 16 11.05 -2.89 14.07
C GLY A 16 12.15 -2.92 13.01
N ALA A 17 11.97 -3.68 11.91
CA ALA A 17 12.91 -3.70 10.79
C ALA A 17 13.08 -2.33 10.11
N TYR A 18 12.02 -1.50 10.08
CA TYR A 18 12.09 -0.13 9.56
C TYR A 18 12.89 0.81 10.47
N PHE A 19 12.72 0.67 11.79
CA PHE A 19 13.34 1.56 12.78
C PHE A 19 14.74 1.12 13.23
N LYS A 20 15.18 -0.08 12.84
CA LYS A 20 16.53 -0.55 13.14
C LYS A 20 17.57 0.39 12.56
N ASP A 21 18.49 0.85 13.42
CA ASP A 21 19.59 1.76 13.06
C ASP A 21 19.10 3.00 12.29
N HIS A 22 17.92 3.55 12.65
CA HIS A 22 17.25 4.60 11.90
C HIS A 22 18.07 5.92 11.76
N ASP A 23 19.05 6.11 12.63
CA ASP A 23 20.00 7.22 12.67
C ASP A 23 21.22 7.01 11.76
N LYS A 24 21.48 5.77 11.35
CA LYS A 24 22.67 5.38 10.57
C LYS A 24 22.32 4.83 9.18
N ALA A 25 21.23 4.09 9.07
CA ALA A 25 20.82 3.44 7.83
C ALA A 25 20.01 4.40 6.93
N PRO A 26 20.29 4.47 5.63
CA PRO A 26 19.55 5.33 4.71
C PRO A 26 18.09 4.86 4.56
N LEU A 27 17.20 5.78 4.19
CA LEU A 27 15.76 5.50 4.07
C LEU A 27 15.44 4.31 3.16
N ASN A 28 16.10 4.21 2.00
CA ASN A 28 15.88 3.12 1.05
C ASN A 28 16.20 1.74 1.65
N ALA A 29 17.30 1.62 2.40
CA ALA A 29 17.65 0.37 3.07
C ALA A 29 16.61 -0.03 4.11
N ARG A 30 16.11 0.93 4.89
CA ARG A 30 15.06 0.72 5.90
C ARG A 30 13.73 0.34 5.26
N MET A 31 13.34 1.00 4.17
CA MET A 31 12.14 0.66 3.41
C MET A 31 12.23 -0.73 2.77
N ALA A 32 13.39 -1.12 2.24
CA ALA A 32 13.61 -2.46 1.71
C ALA A 32 13.51 -3.52 2.82
N ALA A 33 14.13 -3.29 3.99
CA ALA A 33 14.01 -4.18 5.14
C ALA A 33 12.56 -4.35 5.59
N TYR A 34 11.80 -3.24 5.66
CA TYR A 34 10.39 -3.30 6.04
C TYR A 34 9.52 -4.00 4.99
N THR A 35 9.77 -3.76 3.71
CA THR A 35 9.05 -4.43 2.60
C THR A 35 9.28 -5.94 2.65
N ASN A 36 10.52 -6.37 2.88
CA ASN A 36 10.85 -7.79 3.03
C ASN A 36 10.19 -8.42 4.26
N ALA A 37 10.10 -7.69 5.37
CA ALA A 37 9.40 -8.16 6.56
C ALA A 37 7.89 -8.28 6.32
N MET A 38 7.29 -7.32 5.63
CA MET A 38 5.86 -7.38 5.28
C MET A 38 5.54 -8.47 4.26
N GLU A 39 6.46 -8.78 3.33
CA GLU A 39 6.33 -9.94 2.46
C GLU A 39 6.27 -11.24 3.26
N GLN A 40 7.18 -11.41 4.23
CA GLN A 40 7.18 -12.57 5.12
C GLN A 40 5.91 -12.64 5.97
N MET A 41 5.41 -11.49 6.46
CA MET A 41 4.13 -11.42 7.18
C MET A 41 2.96 -11.90 6.32
N ALA A 42 2.85 -11.41 5.08
CA ALA A 42 1.78 -11.82 4.17
C ALA A 42 1.87 -13.31 3.77
N GLN A 43 3.09 -13.87 3.68
CA GLN A 43 3.30 -15.29 3.42
C GLN A 43 2.95 -16.17 4.65
N ARG A 44 3.34 -15.72 5.85
CA ARG A 44 3.11 -16.46 7.10
C ARG A 44 1.66 -16.43 7.55
N TYR A 45 0.96 -15.33 7.26
CA TYR A 45 -0.43 -15.10 7.63
C TYR A 45 -1.28 -14.83 6.38
N PRO A 46 -1.50 -15.82 5.51
CA PRO A 46 -2.20 -15.62 4.23
C PRO A 46 -3.67 -15.19 4.40
N ASP A 47 -4.29 -15.53 5.53
CA ASP A 47 -5.66 -15.14 5.88
C ASP A 47 -5.74 -13.78 6.61
N ASP A 48 -4.59 -13.17 6.92
CA ASP A 48 -4.54 -11.84 7.52
C ASP A 48 -4.67 -10.78 6.43
N PHE A 49 -5.89 -10.26 6.31
CA PHE A 49 -6.24 -9.22 5.35
C PHE A 49 -5.28 -8.02 5.43
N GLU A 50 -5.02 -7.52 6.64
CA GLU A 50 -4.17 -6.36 6.86
C GLU A 50 -2.70 -6.64 6.54
N ALA A 51 -2.19 -7.85 6.79
CA ALA A 51 -0.82 -8.19 6.40
C ALA A 51 -0.63 -8.06 4.87
N SER A 52 -1.61 -8.51 4.09
CA SER A 52 -1.61 -8.36 2.64
C SER A 52 -1.75 -6.89 2.19
N VAL A 53 -2.62 -6.11 2.84
CA VAL A 53 -2.79 -4.67 2.59
C VAL A 53 -1.47 -3.92 2.82
N TYR A 54 -0.84 -4.13 3.98
CA TYR A 54 0.41 -3.45 4.33
C TYR A 54 1.58 -3.90 3.46
N TYR A 55 1.65 -5.18 3.07
CA TYR A 55 2.66 -5.62 2.11
C TYR A 55 2.52 -4.87 0.77
N ALA A 56 1.30 -4.78 0.23
CA ALA A 56 1.04 -4.02 -0.98
C ALA A 56 1.45 -2.54 -0.83
N LEU A 57 1.18 -1.91 0.31
CA LEU A 57 1.61 -0.54 0.59
C LEU A 57 3.15 -0.41 0.58
N THR A 58 3.86 -1.34 1.23
CA THR A 58 5.33 -1.28 1.30
C THR A 58 6.00 -1.45 -0.06
N LEU A 59 5.42 -2.23 -0.98
CA LEU A 59 5.88 -2.31 -2.36
C LEU A 59 5.88 -0.94 -3.05
N GLN A 60 4.80 -0.17 -2.90
CA GLN A 60 4.70 1.17 -3.48
C GLN A 60 5.72 2.12 -2.85
N ALA A 61 5.81 2.10 -1.52
CA ALA A 61 6.69 2.99 -0.77
C ALA A 61 8.19 2.71 -1.00
N SER A 62 8.54 1.47 -1.37
CA SER A 62 9.92 1.06 -1.70
C SER A 62 10.25 1.10 -3.19
N ALA A 63 9.30 1.46 -4.05
CA ALA A 63 9.49 1.42 -5.49
C ALA A 63 10.63 2.37 -5.95
N PRO A 64 11.57 1.91 -6.79
CA PRO A 64 12.61 2.77 -7.35
C PRO A 64 11.99 3.86 -8.22
N LYS A 65 12.30 5.13 -7.96
CA LYS A 65 11.71 6.28 -8.68
C LYS A 65 12.05 6.30 -10.18
N ASN A 66 13.14 5.65 -10.57
CA ASN A 66 13.60 5.53 -11.95
C ASN A 66 13.11 4.26 -12.66
N ASP A 67 12.42 3.35 -11.96
CA ASP A 67 11.81 2.19 -12.59
C ASP A 67 10.56 2.61 -13.38
N LYS A 68 10.64 2.53 -14.70
CA LYS A 68 9.54 2.83 -15.62
C LYS A 68 8.74 1.60 -16.04
N THR A 69 9.10 0.42 -15.53
CA THR A 69 8.27 -0.79 -15.65
C THR A 69 7.13 -0.78 -14.64
N TYR A 70 7.24 0.03 -13.59
CA TYR A 70 6.26 0.15 -12.51
C TYR A 70 5.97 -1.21 -11.84
N ALA A 71 6.97 -2.09 -11.77
CA ALA A 71 6.78 -3.47 -11.34
C ALA A 71 6.19 -3.57 -9.93
N ASN A 72 6.69 -2.75 -8.99
CA ASN A 72 6.17 -2.72 -7.62
C ASN A 72 4.74 -2.19 -7.53
N GLN A 73 4.42 -1.16 -8.31
CA GLN A 73 3.08 -0.58 -8.38
C GLN A 73 2.09 -1.61 -8.93
N LEU A 74 2.44 -2.30 -10.02
CA LEU A 74 1.60 -3.33 -10.62
C LEU A 74 1.40 -4.52 -9.70
N LYS A 75 2.46 -5.00 -9.02
CA LYS A 75 2.37 -6.06 -8.01
C LYS A 75 1.50 -5.65 -6.83
N SER A 76 1.65 -4.40 -6.37
CA SER A 76 0.79 -3.85 -5.32
C SER A 76 -0.67 -3.79 -5.75
N ALA A 77 -0.94 -3.29 -6.96
CA ALA A 77 -2.27 -3.21 -7.52
C ALA A 77 -2.92 -4.60 -7.62
N GLU A 78 -2.21 -5.61 -8.11
CA GLU A 78 -2.74 -6.98 -8.23
C GLU A 78 -3.20 -7.53 -6.86
N ILE A 79 -2.38 -7.35 -5.81
CA ILE A 79 -2.74 -7.76 -4.45
C ILE A 79 -3.99 -7.01 -3.98
N LEU A 80 -4.01 -5.68 -4.15
CA LEU A 80 -5.09 -4.85 -3.66
C LEU A 80 -6.39 -5.04 -4.46
N GLU A 81 -6.35 -5.31 -5.76
CA GLU A 81 -7.53 -5.62 -6.57
C GLU A 81 -8.21 -6.90 -6.09
N ARG A 82 -7.44 -7.91 -5.68
CA ARG A 82 -7.97 -9.13 -5.06
C ARG A 82 -8.64 -8.82 -3.72
N LEU A 83 -8.00 -8.01 -2.87
CA LEU A 83 -8.55 -7.62 -1.56
C LEU A 83 -9.79 -6.73 -1.70
N PHE A 84 -9.80 -5.84 -2.70
CA PHE A 84 -10.92 -4.96 -3.00
C PHE A 84 -12.18 -5.76 -3.39
N LYS A 85 -12.03 -6.88 -4.12
CA LYS A 85 -13.16 -7.79 -4.40
C LYS A 85 -13.73 -8.44 -3.14
N GLN A 86 -12.91 -8.66 -2.11
CA GLN A 86 -13.35 -9.26 -0.85
C GLN A 86 -14.02 -8.25 0.08
N ASN A 87 -13.52 -7.01 0.09
CA ASN A 87 -14.08 -5.92 0.88
C ASN A 87 -14.03 -4.58 0.10
N PRO A 88 -15.05 -4.31 -0.75
CA PRO A 88 -15.07 -3.11 -1.60
C PRO A 88 -15.19 -1.79 -0.82
N ASP A 89 -15.67 -1.85 0.42
CA ASP A 89 -15.88 -0.68 1.27
C ASP A 89 -14.66 -0.36 2.14
N HIS A 90 -13.58 -1.15 2.06
CA HIS A 90 -12.38 -0.93 2.85
C HIS A 90 -11.63 0.34 2.37
N PRO A 91 -11.59 1.43 3.18
CA PRO A 91 -11.04 2.70 2.72
C PRO A 91 -9.54 2.62 2.42
N GLY A 92 -8.77 1.86 3.21
CA GLY A 92 -7.33 1.68 2.99
C GLY A 92 -6.98 0.99 1.66
N VAL A 93 -7.74 -0.04 1.25
CA VAL A 93 -7.51 -0.75 -0.02
C VAL A 93 -7.81 0.15 -1.20
N ALA A 94 -8.96 0.84 -1.17
CA ALA A 94 -9.32 1.79 -2.23
C ALA A 94 -8.28 2.94 -2.32
N HIS A 95 -7.83 3.47 -1.18
CA HIS A 95 -6.78 4.47 -1.10
C HIS A 95 -5.48 3.98 -1.76
N TYR A 96 -4.98 2.82 -1.36
CA TYR A 96 -3.71 2.29 -1.86
C TYR A 96 -3.80 1.87 -3.34
N LEU A 97 -4.98 1.46 -3.83
CA LEU A 97 -5.20 1.22 -5.26
C LEU A 97 -5.10 2.51 -6.09
N VAL A 98 -5.64 3.63 -5.58
CA VAL A 98 -5.47 4.93 -6.26
C VAL A 98 -3.98 5.27 -6.38
N HIS A 99 -3.20 5.11 -5.30
CA HIS A 99 -1.76 5.37 -5.36
C HIS A 99 -0.98 4.39 -6.25
N ALA A 100 -1.40 3.11 -6.32
CA ALA A 100 -0.77 2.15 -7.23
C ALA A 100 -0.90 2.57 -8.70
N TYR A 101 -1.97 3.29 -9.06
CA TYR A 101 -2.22 3.81 -10.40
C TYR A 101 -1.90 5.30 -10.58
N ASP A 102 -1.23 5.93 -9.61
CA ASP A 102 -0.89 7.36 -9.62
C ASP A 102 0.32 7.68 -10.53
N TYR A 103 0.26 7.17 -11.76
CA TYR A 103 1.29 7.30 -12.78
C TYR A 103 0.61 7.44 -14.14
N PRO A 104 1.05 8.36 -15.03
CA PRO A 104 0.33 8.62 -16.28
C PRO A 104 0.08 7.37 -17.14
N PRO A 105 1.03 6.42 -17.30
CA PRO A 105 0.77 5.20 -18.08
C PRO A 105 -0.21 4.21 -17.43
N LEU A 106 -0.56 4.39 -16.15
CA LEU A 106 -1.43 3.49 -15.38
C LEU A 106 -2.76 4.13 -14.98
N ALA A 107 -2.88 5.46 -15.08
CA ALA A 107 -3.96 6.25 -14.48
C ALA A 107 -5.36 5.79 -14.89
N ASP A 108 -5.56 5.37 -16.14
CA ASP A 108 -6.85 4.89 -16.65
C ASP A 108 -7.43 3.73 -15.82
N LYS A 109 -6.57 2.87 -15.26
CA LYS A 109 -6.98 1.74 -14.40
C LYS A 109 -7.59 2.23 -13.08
N GLY A 110 -7.19 3.42 -12.61
CA GLY A 110 -7.62 4.00 -11.34
C GLY A 110 -8.94 4.75 -11.36
N ILE A 111 -9.51 5.08 -12.53
CA ILE A 111 -10.67 5.98 -12.64
C ILE A 111 -11.86 5.52 -11.79
N LYS A 112 -12.19 4.22 -11.86
CA LYS A 112 -13.32 3.64 -11.12
C LYS A 112 -13.09 3.67 -9.61
N ILE A 113 -11.88 3.36 -9.17
CA ILE A 113 -11.53 3.32 -7.74
C ILE A 113 -11.45 4.75 -7.17
N ALA A 114 -10.88 5.70 -7.92
CA ALA A 114 -10.87 7.11 -7.57
C ALA A 114 -12.29 7.65 -7.34
N ALA A 115 -13.23 7.37 -8.27
CA ALA A 115 -14.62 7.79 -8.13
C ALA A 115 -15.33 7.18 -6.91
N LEU A 116 -14.93 5.97 -6.51
CA LEU A 116 -15.47 5.31 -5.33
C LEU A 116 -14.88 5.88 -4.03
N TYR A 117 -13.56 6.00 -3.95
CA TYR A 117 -12.86 6.27 -2.71
C TYR A 117 -13.27 7.59 -2.04
N GLY A 118 -13.50 8.65 -2.83
CA GLY A 118 -13.99 9.93 -2.31
C GLY A 118 -15.33 9.84 -1.55
N ARG A 119 -16.10 8.78 -1.79
CA ARG A 119 -17.37 8.49 -1.10
C ARG A 119 -17.24 7.51 0.07
N LEU A 120 -16.16 6.72 0.15
CA LEU A 120 -15.96 5.73 1.21
C LEU A 120 -15.55 6.36 2.54
N ALA A 121 -14.81 7.47 2.51
CA ALA A 121 -14.39 8.19 3.72
C ALA A 121 -14.65 9.70 3.60
N PRO A 122 -15.91 10.15 3.43
CA PRO A 122 -16.23 11.53 3.07
C PRO A 122 -15.87 12.56 4.15
N ALA A 123 -15.76 12.12 5.41
CA ALA A 123 -15.32 12.93 6.53
C ALA A 123 -13.79 13.19 6.53
N ALA A 124 -13.01 12.42 5.77
CA ALA A 124 -11.57 12.61 5.63
C ALA A 124 -11.29 13.54 4.43
N PRO A 125 -10.74 14.75 4.65
CA PRO A 125 -10.35 15.65 3.56
C PRO A 125 -9.39 14.98 2.59
N HIS A 126 -8.50 14.12 3.10
CA HIS A 126 -7.59 13.32 2.29
C HIS A 126 -8.35 12.47 1.27
N ALA A 127 -9.36 11.72 1.70
CA ALA A 127 -10.12 10.86 0.81
C ALA A 127 -10.88 11.64 -0.28
N ARG A 128 -11.34 12.84 0.03
CA ARG A 128 -12.00 13.72 -0.95
C ARG A 128 -11.04 14.27 -2.00
N HIS A 129 -9.77 14.46 -1.64
CA HIS A 129 -8.74 14.95 -2.55
C HIS A 129 -8.22 13.83 -3.47
N MET A 130 -8.10 12.61 -2.94
CA MET A 130 -7.45 11.49 -3.63
C MET A 130 -7.92 11.20 -5.07
N PRO A 131 -9.18 11.43 -5.49
CA PRO A 131 -9.57 11.31 -6.89
C PRO A 131 -8.77 12.21 -7.85
N SER A 132 -8.27 13.37 -7.38
CA SER A 132 -7.52 14.33 -8.21
C SER A 132 -6.21 13.77 -8.75
N HIS A 133 -5.61 12.81 -8.04
CA HIS A 133 -4.41 12.11 -8.49
C HIS A 133 -4.64 11.48 -9.86
N ILE A 134 -5.75 10.75 -10.02
CA ILE A 134 -6.10 10.11 -11.29
C ILE A 134 -6.62 11.12 -12.29
N TYR A 135 -7.61 11.94 -11.90
CA TYR A 135 -8.32 12.82 -12.84
C TYR A 135 -7.40 13.83 -13.53
N SER A 136 -6.42 14.39 -12.81
CA SER A 136 -5.46 15.31 -13.41
C SER A 136 -4.59 14.68 -14.49
N MET A 137 -4.30 13.37 -14.40
CA MET A 137 -3.50 12.65 -15.39
C MET A 137 -4.30 12.22 -16.62
N VAL A 138 -5.62 12.11 -16.52
CA VAL A 138 -6.53 11.68 -17.61
C VAL A 138 -7.40 12.82 -18.17
N GLY A 139 -7.27 14.04 -17.64
CA GLY A 139 -7.97 15.23 -18.13
C GLY A 139 -9.45 15.34 -17.74
N MET A 140 -9.80 14.89 -16.53
CA MET A 140 -11.16 14.94 -15.96
C MET A 140 -11.36 16.03 -14.91
#